data_AF-A0A351R9T2-F1
#
_entry.id   AF-A0A351R9T2-F1
#
_cell.length_a   1.000
_cell.length_b   1.000
_cell.length_c   1.000
_cell.angle_alpha   90.00
_cell.angle_beta   90.00
_cell.angle_gamma   90.00
#
_symmetry.space_group_name_H-M   'P 1'
#
loop_
_entity.id
_entity.type
_entity.pdbx_description
1 polymer ?
#
loop_
_entity_poly.entity_id
_entity_poly.type
_entity_poly.pdbx_seq_one_letter_code
_entity_poly.pdbx_strand_id
1 'polypeptide(L)'
;MATNKHWDIFCKIVDNFGDIGVCWRLAKQLQNEHQLTIRLFIDDLHVAKYLIPALNTSLAQQTIQNITIVSWSTNTTFTHNAQVVIESFACELPPQYLAL
;
A
#
# COMPACT_ATOMS: atom_id res chain seq x y z
N MET A 1 -4.90 -25.91 4.90
CA MET A 1 -3.82 -24.90 4.82
C MET A 1 -4.47 -23.57 4.51
N ALA A 2 -4.39 -22.58 5.41
CA ALA A 2 -4.90 -21.25 5.10
C ALA A 2 -4.05 -20.68 3.97
N THR A 3 -4.64 -20.52 2.78
CA THR A 3 -3.99 -19.78 1.70
C THR A 3 -3.84 -18.34 2.20
N ASN A 4 -2.61 -17.93 2.50
CA ASN A 4 -2.34 -16.62 3.10
C ASN A 4 -2.53 -15.54 2.02
N LYS A 5 -3.77 -15.11 1.77
CA LYS A 5 -4.20 -14.20 0.69
C LYS A 5 -3.68 -12.75 0.84
N HIS A 6 -2.52 -12.56 1.44
CA HIS A 6 -1.94 -11.29 1.78
C HIS A 6 -1.02 -10.77 0.67
N TRP A 7 -1.32 -9.58 0.16
CA TRP A 7 -0.55 -8.89 -0.87
C TRP A 7 -0.13 -7.50 -0.38
N ASP A 8 1.12 -7.14 -0.66
CA ASP A 8 1.65 -5.80 -0.39
C ASP A 8 1.81 -5.03 -1.71
N ILE A 9 1.39 -3.78 -1.72
CA ILE A 9 1.52 -2.86 -2.86
C ILE A 9 2.32 -1.66 -2.38
N PHE A 10 3.43 -1.35 -3.06
CA PHE A 10 4.25 -0.18 -2.79
C PHE A 10 3.95 0.90 -3.82
N CYS A 11 3.50 2.05 -3.34
CA CYS A 11 3.15 3.22 -4.13
C CYS A 11 4.01 4.40 -3.70
N LYS A 12 5.00 4.75 -4.54
CA LYS A 12 5.75 6.00 -4.43
C LYS A 12 5.13 7.01 -5.37
N ILE A 13 4.65 8.13 -4.84
CA ILE A 13 3.93 9.14 -5.61
C ILE A 13 4.96 10.07 -6.26
N VAL A 14 5.14 9.92 -7.57
CA VAL A 14 5.97 10.82 -8.38
C VAL A 14 5.09 11.68 -9.28
N ASP A 15 4.08 11.07 -9.91
CA ASP A 15 3.05 11.77 -10.68
C ASP A 15 1.77 11.92 -9.87
N ASN A 16 1.77 12.88 -8.93
CA ASN A 16 0.65 13.34 -8.10
C ASN A 16 -0.52 12.34 -7.97
N PHE A 17 -1.48 12.37 -8.89
CA PHE A 17 -2.70 11.54 -8.81
C PHE A 17 -2.65 10.26 -9.67
N GLY A 18 -1.73 10.17 -10.63
CA GLY A 18 -1.61 9.02 -11.53
C GLY A 18 -1.25 7.75 -10.78
N ASP A 19 -0.11 7.78 -10.07
CA ASP A 19 0.45 6.61 -9.39
C ASP A 19 -0.48 6.09 -8.31
N ILE A 20 -0.89 6.99 -7.39
CA ILE A 20 -1.79 6.66 -6.29
C ILE A 20 -3.19 6.28 -6.79
N GLY A 21 -3.67 6.89 -7.87
CA GLY A 21 -4.96 6.55 -8.45
C GLY A 21 -4.99 5.11 -8.98
N VAL A 22 -3.92 4.68 -9.66
CA VAL A 22 -3.78 3.30 -10.13
C VAL A 22 -3.63 2.34 -8.97
N CYS A 23 -2.74 2.62 -8.02
CA CYS A 23 -2.50 1.74 -6.87
C CYS A 23 -3.75 1.58 -5.99
N TRP A 24 -4.47 2.67 -5.72
CA TRP A 24 -5.71 2.62 -4.95
C TRP A 24 -6.82 1.87 -5.68
N ARG A 25 -6.98 2.08 -6.99
CA ARG A 25 -7.96 1.34 -7.78
C ARG A 25 -7.66 -0.16 -7.77
N LEU A 26 -6.40 -0.53 -7.96
CA LEU A 26 -5.95 -1.92 -7.92
C LEU A 26 -6.21 -2.56 -6.55
N ALA A 27 -5.80 -1.90 -5.46
CA ALA A 27 -6.02 -2.39 -4.09
C ALA A 27 -7.50 -2.66 -3.81
N LYS A 28 -8.39 -1.74 -4.19
CA LYS A 28 -9.85 -1.92 -4.07
C LYS A 28 -10.35 -3.08 -4.90
N GLN A 29 -9.87 -3.26 -6.12
CA GLN A 29 -10.34 -4.34 -6.98
C GLN A 29 -9.92 -5.71 -6.42
N LEU A 30 -8.66 -5.85 -6.01
CA LEU A 30 -8.13 -7.07 -5.38
C LEU A 30 -8.88 -7.44 -4.10
N GLN A 31 -9.19 -6.44 -3.26
CA GLN A 31 -9.95 -6.67 -2.04
C GLN A 31 -11.42 -7.01 -2.33
N ASN A 32 -12.11 -6.25 -3.19
CA ASN A 32 -13.54 -6.43 -3.44
C ASN A 32 -13.87 -7.67 -4.27
N GLU A 33 -13.09 -7.94 -5.32
CA GLU A 33 -13.38 -9.01 -6.29
C GLU A 33 -12.78 -10.35 -5.88
N HIS A 34 -11.62 -10.35 -5.22
CA HIS A 34 -10.87 -11.57 -4.88
C HIS A 34 -10.72 -11.84 -3.37
N GLN A 35 -11.21 -10.92 -2.53
CA GLN A 35 -11.14 -11.00 -1.07
C GLN A 35 -9.72 -11.24 -0.58
N LEU A 36 -8.76 -10.59 -1.24
CA LEU A 36 -7.36 -10.55 -0.83
C LEU A 36 -7.19 -9.57 0.33
N THR A 37 -6.28 -9.90 1.25
CA THR A 37 -5.85 -9.00 2.31
C THR A 37 -4.78 -8.10 1.74
N ILE A 38 -5.06 -6.80 1.63
CA ILE A 38 -4.15 -5.83 1.00
C ILE A 38 -3.52 -4.94 2.05
N ARG A 39 -2.19 -4.80 2.02
CA ARG A 39 -1.51 -3.61 2.56
C ARG A 39 -0.99 -2.75 1.42
N LEU A 40 -1.33 -1.46 1.48
CA LEU A 40 -0.88 -0.44 0.55
C LEU A 40 0.05 0.52 1.29
N PHE A 41 1.33 0.50 0.91
CA PHE A 41 2.36 1.41 1.38
C PHE A 41 2.35 2.66 0.50
N ILE A 42 2.24 3.85 1.11
CA ILE A 42 2.14 5.13 0.41
C ILE A 42 3.13 6.12 1.04
N ASP A 43 3.99 6.73 0.22
CA ASP A 43 5.00 7.69 0.68
C ASP A 43 4.45 9.08 1.00
N ASP A 44 3.47 9.57 0.23
CA ASP A 44 2.79 10.83 0.48
C ASP A 44 1.28 10.68 0.77
N LEU A 45 0.95 10.64 2.06
CA LEU A 45 -0.43 10.59 2.52
C LEU A 45 -1.23 11.86 2.22
N HIS A 46 -0.59 13.03 2.08
CA HIS A 46 -1.29 14.27 1.77
C HIS A 46 -1.83 14.25 0.34
N VAL A 47 -1.03 13.78 -0.61
CA VAL A 47 -1.47 13.58 -2.00
C VAL A 47 -2.54 12.49 -2.08
N ALA A 48 -2.35 11.37 -1.38
CA ALA A 48 -3.33 10.29 -1.37
C ALA A 48 -4.70 10.71 -0.81
N LYS A 49 -4.75 11.64 0.16
CA LYS A 49 -6.00 12.14 0.75
C LYS A 49 -6.95 12.78 -0.25
N TYR A 50 -6.45 13.34 -1.36
CA TYR A 50 -7.31 13.88 -2.42
C TYR A 50 -8.15 12.79 -3.11
N LEU A 51 -7.64 11.56 -3.21
CA LEU A 51 -8.36 10.40 -3.78
C LEU A 51 -9.02 9.52 -2.73
N ILE A 52 -8.55 9.60 -1.49
CA ILE A 52 -9.06 8.83 -0.34
C ILE A 52 -9.46 9.83 0.76
N PRO A 53 -10.65 10.47 0.67
CA PRO A 53 -11.01 11.55 1.59
C PRO A 53 -11.06 11.15 3.08
N ALA A 54 -11.33 9.86 3.35
CA ALA A 54 -11.35 9.30 4.70
C ALA A 54 -9.95 9.13 5.33
N LEU A 55 -8.88 9.39 4.57
CA LEU A 55 -7.51 9.19 5.00
C LEU A 55 -7.08 10.23 6.02
N ASN A 56 -6.58 9.74 7.16
CA ASN A 56 -5.96 10.55 8.19
C ASN A 56 -4.43 10.55 8.03
N THR A 57 -3.85 11.69 7.68
CA THR A 57 -2.41 11.81 7.36
C THR A 57 -1.51 11.76 8.60
N SER A 58 -2.07 11.86 9.82
CA SER A 58 -1.29 11.76 11.06
C SER A 58 -1.11 10.32 11.55
N LEU A 59 -1.79 9.34 10.96
CA LEU A 59 -1.69 7.94 11.34
C LEU A 59 -0.64 7.22 10.49
N ALA A 60 0.32 6.58 11.15
CA ALA A 60 1.30 5.73 10.48
C ALA A 60 0.67 4.50 9.80
N GLN A 61 -0.47 4.03 10.32
CA GLN A 61 -1.25 2.95 9.75
C GLN A 61 -2.75 3.17 10.01
N GLN A 62 -3.58 2.85 9.02
CA GLN A 62 -5.04 2.87 9.15
C GLN A 62 -5.68 1.86 8.19
N THR A 63 -6.96 1.56 8.38
CA THR A 63 -7.70 0.69 7.46
C THR A 63 -8.88 1.44 6.87
N ILE A 64 -8.97 1.46 5.54
CA ILE A 64 -10.05 2.11 4.78
C ILE A 64 -10.52 1.13 3.73
N GLN A 65 -11.84 0.88 3.65
CA GLN A 65 -12.43 -0.08 2.71
C GLN A 65 -11.75 -1.46 2.76
N ASN A 66 -11.46 -1.94 3.98
CA ASN A 66 -10.76 -3.20 4.26
C ASN A 66 -9.35 -3.32 3.67
N ILE A 67 -8.74 -2.19 3.27
CA ILE A 67 -7.34 -2.10 2.84
C ILE A 67 -6.56 -1.45 3.96
N THR A 68 -5.50 -2.10 4.41
CA THR A 68 -4.56 -1.51 5.36
C THR A 68 -3.65 -0.55 4.60
N ILE A 69 -3.63 0.71 4.99
CA ILE A 69 -2.78 1.75 4.44
C ILE A 69 -1.68 2.04 5.45
N VAL A 70 -0.43 2.04 4.99
CA VAL A 70 0.76 2.31 5.81
C VAL A 70 1.52 3.49 5.23
N SER A 71 1.87 4.45 6.09
CA SER A 71 2.77 5.55 5.76
C SER A 71 4.18 4.99 5.50
N TRP A 72 4.66 5.17 4.28
CA TRP A 72 5.93 4.64 3.82
C TRP A 72 7.00 5.73 3.85
N SER A 73 8.09 5.47 4.56
CA SER A 73 9.24 6.34 4.64
C SER A 73 10.49 5.51 4.92
N THR A 74 11.64 6.17 4.99
CA THR A 74 12.90 5.53 5.41
C THR A 74 12.87 4.96 6.83
N ASN A 75 11.91 5.40 7.67
CA ASN A 75 11.75 4.95 9.05
C ASN A 75 10.68 3.85 9.21
N THR A 76 10.05 3.44 8.11
CA THR A 76 9.04 2.37 8.16
C THR A 76 9.70 1.06 8.56
N THR A 77 9.17 0.43 9.61
CA THR A 77 9.61 -0.89 10.07
C THR A 77 8.77 -1.97 9.41
N PHE A 78 9.43 -2.95 8.82
CA PHE A 78 8.78 -4.09 8.18
C PHE A 78 8.96 -5.34 9.05
N THR A 79 7.86 -6.01 9.41
CA THR A 79 7.88 -7.16 10.32
C THR A 79 7.64 -8.49 9.63
N HIS A 80 7.02 -8.47 8.45
CA HIS A 80 6.74 -9.64 7.63
C HIS A 80 6.51 -9.23 6.18
N ASN A 81 6.95 -10.07 5.25
CA ASN A 81 6.66 -9.94 3.84
C ASN A 81 5.28 -10.53 3.49
N ALA A 82 4.75 -10.08 2.36
CA ALA A 82 3.55 -10.65 1.76
C ALA A 82 3.89 -11.86 0.88
N GLN A 83 2.88 -12.66 0.53
CA GLN A 83 3.08 -13.73 -0.46
C GLN A 83 3.32 -13.18 -1.87
N VAL A 84 2.69 -12.04 -2.17
CA VAL A 84 2.86 -11.31 -3.41
C VAL A 84 3.15 -9.86 -3.07
N VAL A 85 4.17 -9.32 -3.72
CA VAL A 85 4.63 -7.95 -3.54
C VAL A 85 4.59 -7.27 -4.89
N ILE A 86 3.91 -6.13 -4.96
CA ILE A 86 3.81 -5.30 -6.16
C ILE A 86 4.66 -4.05 -5.95
N GLU A 87 5.75 -3.98 -6.69
CA GLU A 87 6.50 -2.74 -6.91
C GLU A 87 5.81 -1.96 -8.04
N SER A 88 5.17 -0.83 -7.71
CA SER A 88 4.51 -0.01 -8.73
C SER A 88 5.48 1.01 -9.33
N PHE A 89 5.45 1.17 -10.65
CA PHE A 89 6.18 2.22 -11.38
C PHE A 89 7.69 2.30 -11.08
N ALA A 90 8.31 1.13 -10.86
CA ALA A 90 9.73 1.02 -10.51
C ALA A 90 10.12 1.87 -9.28
N CYS A 91 9.26 1.88 -8.25
CA CYS A 91 9.46 2.70 -7.06
C CYS A 91 10.64 2.28 -6.18
N GLU A 92 11.26 1.13 -6.47
CA GLU A 92 12.30 0.45 -5.70
C GLU A 92 11.84 0.05 -4.29
N LEU A 93 11.86 -1.26 -4.01
CA LEU A 93 11.51 -1.76 -2.68
C LEU A 93 12.62 -1.44 -1.66
N PRO A 94 12.28 -1.09 -0.41
CA PRO A 94 13.28 -0.84 0.63
C PRO A 94 14.13 -2.09 0.88
N PRO A 95 15.46 -1.97 1.03
CA PRO A 95 16.33 -3.11 1.35
C PRO A 95 15.90 -3.85 2.62
N GLN A 96 15.34 -3.15 3.60
CA GLN A 96 14.82 -3.73 4.84
C GLN A 96 13.62 -4.64 4.59
N TYR A 97 12.80 -4.35 3.57
CA TYR A 97 11.67 -5.20 3.19
C TYR A 97 12.15 -6.41 2.38
N LEU A 98 13.11 -6.22 1.46
CA LEU A 98 13.70 -7.30 0.66
C LEU A 98 14.48 -8.33 1.51
N ALA A 99 14.93 -7.95 2.69
CA ALA A 99 15.67 -8.83 3.61
C ALA A 99 14.76 -9.70 4.52
N LEU A 100 13.43 -9.60 4.38
CA LEU A 100 12.45 -10.42 5.11
C LEU A 100 12.16 -11.74 4.40
#